data_AF-A0AA41FIK8-F1
#
_entry.id   AF-A0AA41FIK8-F1
#
_cell.length_a   1.000
_cell.length_b   1.000
_cell.length_c   1.000
_cell.angle_alpha   90.00
_cell.angle_beta   90.00
_cell.angle_gamma   90.00
#
_symmetry.space_group_name_H-M   'P 1'
#
loop_
_entity.id
_entity.type
_entity.pdbx_description
1 polymer ?
#
loop_
_entity_poly.entity_id
_entity_poly.type
_entity_poly.pdbx_seq_one_letter_code
_entity_poly.pdbx_strand_id
1 'polypeptide(L)'
;MRDENMETLLKHIKEGRYVPDTIFDIRRMLAYKDMELYAKPCCDWIVSAGLVDGIHIARDIESPWNLVIDVHGMDLCREILKSYLQPEDVGTLCDVAKWCHELVILNNNQIYSLRKMTTKDIKASQKDLIGCTNEDDKEVAELLRAELESRRLICRIRHLVGRIGFTCRLLAMFRGPMRALVPVIKEAWKGWELNGSDCYARSSGKYAEAMRRFTNAHGGTAGACKLRGDDLIRYIYLAVKVYGKENRTEFNHAKAYKSCLEIEKRYQELKQVMDTIGRLTPMELLRLYPVDKEYDGKKWGTKDYFYTIDRLRRLPADKPIGDAQDVAVLLWDYQNWDLAFLLLQWENVLGDLHVYCNEPGPQDELHDRMKKAV
;
A
#
# COMPACT_ATOMS: atom_id res chain seq x y z
N MET A 1 23.07 17.67 -5.69
CA MET A 1 22.33 16.41 -5.49
C MET A 1 22.02 16.11 -4.02
N ARG A 2 23.01 15.95 -3.11
CA ARG A 2 22.73 15.67 -1.69
C ARG A 2 21.97 16.82 -1.01
N ASP A 3 22.46 18.05 -1.16
CA ASP A 3 21.81 19.25 -0.60
C ASP A 3 20.43 19.53 -1.20
N GLU A 4 20.27 19.32 -2.52
CA GLU A 4 18.99 19.49 -3.23
C GLU A 4 17.93 18.46 -2.76
N ASN A 5 18.36 17.23 -2.46
CA ASN A 5 17.48 16.22 -1.89
C ASN A 5 17.03 16.60 -0.48
N MET A 6 17.96 17.09 0.35
CA MET A 6 17.67 17.57 1.71
C MET A 6 16.69 18.75 1.70
N GLU A 7 16.89 19.72 0.82
CA GLU A 7 15.97 20.87 0.68
C GLU A 7 14.56 20.41 0.27
N THR A 8 14.48 19.46 -0.67
CA THR A 8 13.22 18.86 -1.11
C THR A 8 12.51 18.15 0.05
N LEU A 9 13.23 17.32 0.81
CA LEU A 9 12.73 16.65 2.01
C LEU A 9 12.20 17.64 3.06
N LEU A 10 13.00 18.67 3.41
CA LEU A 10 12.62 19.70 4.37
C LEU A 10 11.37 20.46 3.95
N LYS A 11 11.23 20.74 2.65
CA LYS A 11 10.02 21.36 2.09
C LYS A 11 8.81 20.46 2.32
N HIS A 12 8.89 19.18 1.98
CA HIS A 12 7.79 18.23 2.15
C HIS A 12 7.41 18.01 3.62
N ILE A 13 8.38 17.98 4.54
CA ILE A 13 8.14 17.92 5.99
C ILE A 13 7.39 19.18 6.45
N LYS A 14 7.85 20.38 6.07
CA LYS A 14 7.21 21.65 6.41
C LYS A 14 5.80 21.78 5.83
N GLU A 15 5.55 21.17 4.68
CA GLU A 15 4.23 21.12 4.03
C GLU A 15 3.33 19.99 4.57
N GLY A 16 3.89 19.03 5.32
CA GLY A 16 3.15 17.92 5.90
C GLY A 16 2.71 16.90 4.85
N ARG A 17 3.47 16.77 3.76
CA ARG A 17 3.19 15.88 2.63
C ARG A 17 4.30 14.85 2.46
N TYR A 18 4.01 13.72 1.84
CA TYR A 18 5.04 12.81 1.35
C TYR A 18 5.59 13.32 0.01
N VAL A 19 6.77 12.85 -0.36
CA VAL A 19 7.35 13.09 -1.68
C VAL A 19 6.53 12.28 -2.69
N PRO A 20 5.95 12.91 -3.73
CA PRO A 20 5.21 12.19 -4.75
C PRO A 20 6.17 11.30 -5.56
N ASP A 21 5.65 10.21 -6.12
CA ASP A 21 6.46 9.36 -6.99
C ASP A 21 6.92 10.13 -8.23
N THR A 22 8.05 9.70 -8.81
CA THR A 22 8.57 10.31 -10.02
C THR A 22 7.76 9.90 -11.22
N ILE A 23 7.21 10.91 -11.87
CA ILE A 23 6.34 10.78 -13.02
C ILE A 23 7.07 11.32 -14.24
N PHE A 24 7.14 10.50 -15.30
CA PHE A 24 7.85 10.80 -16.54
C PHE A 24 6.87 11.12 -17.67
N ASP A 25 7.14 12.20 -18.38
CA ASP A 25 6.41 12.62 -19.56
C ASP A 25 7.05 11.99 -20.80
N ILE A 26 6.29 11.18 -21.56
CA ILE A 26 6.80 10.48 -22.75
C ILE A 26 7.33 11.46 -23.79
N ARG A 27 6.67 12.60 -23.98
CA ARG A 27 7.13 13.64 -24.91
C ARG A 27 8.49 14.18 -24.48
N ARG A 28 8.68 14.48 -23.19
CA ARG A 28 9.96 14.97 -22.67
C ARG A 28 11.06 13.90 -22.76
N MET A 29 10.71 12.64 -22.51
CA MET A 29 11.64 11.52 -22.65
C MET A 29 12.15 11.36 -24.07
N LEU A 30 11.27 11.45 -25.06
CA LEU A 30 11.65 11.36 -26.48
C LEU A 30 12.38 12.61 -26.96
N ALA A 31 12.00 13.79 -26.47
CA ALA A 31 12.68 15.05 -26.77
C ALA A 31 14.15 15.05 -26.29
N TYR A 32 14.47 14.34 -25.21
CA TYR A 32 15.86 14.19 -24.74
C TYR A 32 16.81 13.58 -25.78
N LYS A 33 16.27 12.84 -26.77
CA LYS A 33 17.02 12.22 -27.87
C LYS A 33 16.62 12.77 -29.24
N ASP A 34 16.06 13.97 -29.29
CA ASP A 34 15.58 14.62 -30.52
C ASP A 34 14.48 13.82 -31.28
N MET A 35 13.79 12.91 -30.59
CA MET A 35 12.72 12.07 -31.13
C MET A 35 11.31 12.61 -30.82
N GLU A 36 11.18 13.91 -30.53
CA GLU A 36 9.91 14.54 -30.13
C GLU A 36 8.79 14.35 -31.18
N LEU A 37 9.14 14.31 -32.47
CA LEU A 37 8.20 14.09 -33.56
C LEU A 37 7.45 12.75 -33.45
N TYR A 38 8.07 11.75 -32.82
CA TYR A 38 7.49 10.43 -32.61
C TYR A 38 6.70 10.30 -31.31
N ALA A 39 6.62 11.35 -30.49
CA ALA A 39 5.91 11.31 -29.22
C ALA A 39 4.42 11.00 -29.39
N LYS A 40 3.77 11.61 -30.37
CA LYS A 40 2.34 11.37 -30.62
C LYS A 40 2.07 9.95 -31.16
N PRO A 41 2.76 9.46 -32.21
CA PRO A 41 2.65 8.06 -32.63
C PRO A 41 2.93 7.05 -31.51
N CYS A 42 3.93 7.31 -30.66
CA CYS A 42 4.24 6.46 -29.52
C CYS A 42 3.08 6.43 -28.51
N CYS A 43 2.54 7.58 -28.12
CA CYS A 43 1.39 7.66 -27.23
C CYS A 43 0.16 6.93 -27.81
N ASP A 44 -0.13 7.13 -29.10
CA ASP A 44 -1.25 6.48 -29.79
C ASP A 44 -1.08 4.95 -29.81
N TRP A 45 0.15 4.45 -29.95
CA TRP A 45 0.43 3.01 -29.89
C TRP A 45 0.23 2.45 -28.48
N ILE A 46 0.69 3.14 -27.44
CA ILE A 46 0.47 2.73 -26.04
C ILE A 46 -1.03 2.67 -25.72
N VAL A 47 -1.81 3.65 -26.19
CA VAL A 47 -3.27 3.65 -26.06
C VAL A 47 -3.88 2.46 -26.81
N SER A 48 -3.44 2.21 -28.04
CA SER A 48 -3.95 1.12 -28.88
C SER A 48 -3.60 -0.27 -28.33
N ALA A 49 -2.48 -0.40 -27.62
CA ALA A 49 -2.08 -1.60 -26.91
C ALA A 49 -2.92 -1.85 -25.63
N GLY A 50 -3.78 -0.91 -25.25
CA GLY A 50 -4.64 -1.04 -24.07
C GLY A 50 -3.89 -0.93 -22.74
N LEU A 51 -2.70 -0.31 -22.74
CA LEU A 51 -1.84 -0.20 -21.56
C LEU A 51 -2.23 0.95 -20.63
N VAL A 52 -3.07 1.89 -21.08
CA VAL A 52 -3.51 3.03 -20.27
C VAL A 52 -4.47 2.57 -19.18
N ASP A 53 -3.99 2.52 -17.94
CA ASP A 53 -4.72 2.06 -16.77
C ASP A 53 -5.22 3.20 -15.86
N GLY A 54 -4.72 4.42 -16.08
CA GLY A 54 -5.01 5.61 -15.26
C GLY A 54 -4.29 5.62 -13.92
N ILE A 55 -3.32 4.73 -13.72
CA ILE A 55 -2.56 4.55 -12.48
C ILE A 55 -1.07 4.68 -12.78
N HIS A 56 -0.50 3.71 -13.50
CA HIS A 56 0.90 3.72 -13.92
C HIS A 56 1.10 4.44 -15.24
N ILE A 57 0.04 4.49 -16.07
CA ILE A 57 0.00 5.18 -17.35
C ILE A 57 -1.27 6.02 -17.37
N ALA A 58 -1.12 7.34 -17.28
CA ALA A 58 -2.21 8.30 -17.28
C ALA A 58 -2.05 9.31 -18.43
N ARG A 59 -3.17 9.92 -18.83
CA ARG A 59 -3.14 11.07 -19.74
C ARG A 59 -2.74 12.30 -18.97
N ASP A 60 -1.90 13.11 -19.57
CA ASP A 60 -1.55 14.42 -19.03
C ASP A 60 -2.82 15.30 -18.92
N ILE A 61 -2.85 16.11 -17.86
CA ILE A 61 -3.93 17.05 -17.59
C ILE A 61 -3.87 18.22 -18.57
N GLU A 62 -2.66 18.67 -18.93
CA GLU A 62 -2.45 19.82 -19.82
C GLU A 62 -2.58 19.43 -21.29
N SER A 63 -2.02 18.28 -21.67
CA SER A 63 -2.05 17.76 -23.05
C SER A 63 -2.74 16.39 -23.13
N PRO A 64 -4.04 16.31 -23.49
CA PRO A 64 -4.82 15.06 -23.44
C PRO A 64 -4.29 13.91 -24.31
N TRP A 65 -3.46 14.22 -25.32
CA TRP A 65 -2.81 13.23 -26.18
C TRP A 65 -1.48 12.73 -25.62
N ASN A 66 -0.88 13.49 -24.69
CA ASN A 66 0.37 13.14 -24.06
C ASN A 66 0.12 12.15 -22.91
N LEU A 67 1.07 11.24 -22.73
CA LEU A 67 1.01 10.24 -21.69
C LEU A 67 2.12 10.47 -20.67
N VAL A 68 1.74 10.13 -19.45
CA VAL A 68 2.50 10.35 -18.26
C VAL A 68 2.61 9.01 -17.55
N ILE A 69 3.84 8.57 -17.30
CA ILE A 69 4.15 7.21 -16.88
C ILE A 69 5.02 7.20 -15.62
N ASP A 70 4.76 6.28 -14.70
CA ASP A 70 5.66 6.00 -13.58
C ASP A 70 6.66 4.88 -13.95
N VAL A 71 7.43 4.40 -12.97
CA VAL A 71 8.42 3.32 -13.18
C VAL A 71 7.78 2.01 -13.65
N HIS A 72 6.61 1.67 -13.10
CA HIS A 72 5.88 0.46 -13.49
C HIS A 72 5.31 0.60 -14.90
N GLY A 73 4.79 1.78 -15.25
CA GLY A 73 4.34 2.14 -16.59
C GLY A 73 5.47 2.11 -17.61
N MET A 74 6.69 2.55 -17.23
CA MET A 74 7.88 2.42 -18.06
C MET A 74 8.24 0.97 -18.35
N ASP A 75 8.17 0.09 -17.35
CA ASP A 75 8.43 -1.34 -17.55
C ASP A 75 7.39 -2.00 -18.47
N LEU A 76 6.11 -1.62 -18.37
CA LEU A 76 5.05 -2.08 -19.28
C LEU A 76 5.25 -1.57 -20.72
N CYS A 77 5.67 -0.32 -20.87
CA CYS A 77 5.91 0.32 -22.17
C CYS A 77 7.27 0.00 -22.78
N ARG A 78 8.14 -0.76 -22.09
CA ARG A 78 9.54 -1.01 -22.47
C ARG A 78 9.69 -1.48 -23.92
N GLU A 79 8.88 -2.45 -24.34
CA GLU A 79 8.96 -2.99 -25.70
C GLU A 79 8.49 -1.99 -26.77
N ILE A 80 7.52 -1.13 -26.45
CA ILE A 80 7.08 -0.07 -27.34
C ILE A 80 8.17 1.01 -27.44
N LEU A 81 8.78 1.41 -26.32
CA LEU A 81 9.85 2.42 -26.30
C LEU A 81 11.08 1.98 -27.12
N LYS A 82 11.43 0.70 -27.09
CA LYS A 82 12.53 0.12 -27.90
C LYS A 82 12.30 0.20 -29.42
N SER A 83 11.07 0.40 -29.87
CA SER A 83 10.79 0.59 -31.30
C SER A 83 11.13 1.99 -31.80
N TYR A 84 11.20 2.97 -30.89
CA TYR A 84 11.48 4.37 -31.21
C TYR A 84 12.87 4.81 -30.74
N LEU A 85 13.37 4.25 -29.64
CA LEU A 85 14.66 4.55 -29.03
C LEU A 85 15.61 3.35 -29.14
N GLN A 86 16.91 3.61 -29.13
CA GLN A 86 17.91 2.53 -29.08
C GLN A 86 17.74 1.72 -27.79
N PRO A 87 17.89 0.38 -27.82
CA PRO A 87 17.71 -0.46 -26.65
C PRO A 87 18.56 -0.05 -25.43
N GLU A 88 19.78 0.45 -25.67
CA GLU A 88 20.70 0.94 -24.64
C GLU A 88 20.18 2.20 -23.95
N ASP A 89 19.55 3.10 -24.71
CA ASP A 89 18.96 4.34 -24.21
C ASP A 89 17.71 4.04 -23.37
N VAL A 90 16.87 3.11 -23.81
CA VAL A 90 15.70 2.66 -23.03
C VAL A 90 16.14 2.01 -21.73
N GLY A 91 17.19 1.18 -21.77
CA GLY A 91 17.80 0.59 -20.57
C GLY A 91 18.23 1.66 -19.57
N THR A 92 19.02 2.63 -20.03
CA THR A 92 19.49 3.76 -19.21
C THR A 92 18.32 4.55 -18.60
N LEU A 93 17.30 4.87 -19.39
CA LEU A 93 16.11 5.58 -18.90
C LEU A 93 15.38 4.77 -17.83
N CYS A 94 15.18 3.46 -18.04
CA CYS A 94 14.56 2.58 -17.05
C CYS A 94 15.37 2.52 -15.75
N ASP A 95 16.70 2.50 -15.82
CA ASP A 95 17.55 2.43 -14.63
C ASP A 95 17.53 3.75 -13.86
N VAL A 96 17.55 4.89 -14.55
CA VAL A 96 17.37 6.21 -13.92
C VAL A 96 15.99 6.32 -13.26
N ALA A 97 14.94 5.85 -13.93
CA ALA A 97 13.59 5.88 -13.39
C ALA A 97 13.46 5.03 -12.12
N LYS A 98 14.02 3.81 -12.12
CA LYS A 98 14.09 2.94 -10.93
C LYS A 98 14.85 3.60 -9.79
N TRP A 99 16.01 4.18 -10.07
CA TRP A 99 16.81 4.89 -9.05
C TRP A 99 16.04 6.06 -8.43
N CYS A 100 15.34 6.86 -9.25
CA CYS A 100 14.48 7.95 -8.77
C CYS A 100 13.36 7.44 -7.85
N HIS A 101 12.68 6.36 -8.22
CA HIS A 101 11.62 5.77 -7.41
C HIS A 101 12.16 5.20 -6.09
N GLU A 102 13.30 4.52 -6.11
CA GLU A 102 13.96 4.02 -4.90
C GLU A 102 14.35 5.17 -3.94
N LEU A 103 14.85 6.28 -4.50
CA LEU A 103 15.17 7.47 -3.72
C LEU A 103 13.91 8.08 -3.07
N VAL A 104 12.79 8.14 -3.80
CA VAL A 104 11.50 8.59 -3.26
C VAL A 104 11.02 7.69 -2.13
N ILE A 105 11.15 6.36 -2.28
CA ILE A 105 10.80 5.39 -1.23
C ILE A 105 11.64 5.65 0.02
N LEU A 106 12.96 5.77 -0.12
CA LEU A 106 13.87 6.00 1.01
C LEU A 106 13.53 7.30 1.75
N ASN A 107 13.36 8.38 1.00
CA ASN A 107 12.96 9.68 1.51
C ASN A 107 11.62 9.61 2.27
N ASN A 108 10.62 8.91 1.72
CA ASN A 108 9.33 8.74 2.36
C ASN A 108 9.40 7.85 3.61
N ASN A 109 10.27 6.85 3.64
CA ASN A 109 10.51 6.02 4.82
C ASN A 109 11.14 6.84 5.95
N GLN A 110 12.05 7.77 5.64
CA GLN A 110 12.57 8.72 6.64
C GLN A 110 11.47 9.62 7.20
N ILE A 111 10.65 10.21 6.33
CA ILE A 111 9.51 11.04 6.73
C ILE A 111 8.52 10.23 7.58
N TYR A 112 8.25 8.98 7.20
CA TYR A 112 7.38 8.07 7.94
C TYR A 112 7.88 7.86 9.37
N SER A 113 9.15 7.48 9.52
CA SER A 113 9.78 7.25 10.84
C SER A 113 9.70 8.50 11.72
N LEU A 114 10.02 9.68 11.16
CA LEU A 114 9.92 10.96 11.87
C LEU A 114 8.49 11.25 12.35
N ARG A 115 7.49 10.97 11.53
CA ARG A 115 6.07 11.19 11.87
C ARG A 115 5.55 10.23 12.93
N LYS A 116 6.03 8.98 12.94
CA LYS A 116 5.61 7.96 13.92
C LYS A 116 6.19 8.21 15.32
N MET A 117 7.37 8.81 15.41
CA MET A 117 8.01 9.15 16.69
C MET A 117 7.17 10.12 17.53
N THR A 118 7.13 9.93 18.84
CA THR A 118 6.45 10.88 19.73
C THR A 118 7.27 12.17 19.89
N THR A 119 6.61 13.27 20.25
CA THR A 119 7.31 14.55 20.49
C THR A 119 8.33 14.46 21.63
N LYS A 120 8.19 13.49 22.55
CA LYS A 120 9.17 13.23 23.60
C LYS A 120 10.41 12.57 23.02
N ASP A 121 10.22 11.55 22.18
CA ASP A 121 11.31 10.79 21.56
C ASP A 121 12.14 11.68 20.63
N ILE A 122 11.49 12.51 19.80
CA ILE A 122 12.18 13.46 18.92
C ILE A 122 13.06 14.43 19.73
N LYS A 123 12.57 14.90 20.88
CA LYS A 123 13.36 15.78 21.77
C LYS A 123 14.51 15.04 22.47
N ALA A 124 14.36 13.74 22.73
CA ALA A 124 15.43 12.91 23.27
C ALA A 124 16.51 12.70 22.21
N SER A 125 16.13 12.23 21.01
CA SER A 125 17.07 12.06 19.89
C SER A 125 17.78 13.36 19.51
N GLN A 126 17.08 14.50 19.56
CA GLN A 126 17.72 15.79 19.33
C GLN A 126 18.78 16.11 20.39
N LYS A 127 18.57 15.76 21.65
CA LYS A 127 19.56 15.96 22.72
C LYS A 127 20.78 15.06 22.54
N ASP A 128 20.56 13.83 22.11
CA ASP A 128 21.64 12.86 21.88
C ASP A 128 22.55 13.30 20.72
N LEU A 129 22.00 14.06 19.75
CA LEU A 129 22.74 14.67 18.64
C LEU A 129 23.47 15.98 19.01
N ILE A 130 23.27 16.53 20.21
CA ILE A 130 23.95 17.77 20.66
C ILE A 130 25.42 17.44 20.95
N GLY A 131 26.31 17.91 20.09
CA GLY A 131 27.76 17.70 20.20
C GLY A 131 28.35 16.83 19.09
N CYS A 132 27.51 16.22 18.25
CA CYS A 132 27.96 15.55 17.04
C CYS A 132 28.49 16.57 16.01
N THR A 133 29.69 16.32 15.47
CA THR A 133 30.34 17.17 14.47
C THR A 133 30.15 16.68 13.03
N ASN A 134 29.72 15.43 12.85
CA ASN A 134 29.54 14.80 11.54
C ASN A 134 28.43 15.50 10.73
N GLU A 135 28.58 15.53 9.41
CA GLU A 135 27.59 16.14 8.51
C GLU A 135 26.24 15.39 8.55
N ASP A 136 26.27 14.05 8.52
CA ASP A 136 25.06 13.22 8.58
C ASP A 136 24.26 13.45 9.88
N ASP A 137 24.95 13.64 11.02
CA ASP A 137 24.30 13.92 12.30
C ASP A 137 23.63 15.31 12.32
N LYS A 138 24.21 16.29 11.61
CA LYS A 138 23.60 17.62 11.43
C LYS A 138 22.36 17.53 10.56
N GLU A 139 22.41 16.77 9.47
CA GLU A 139 21.26 16.55 8.58
C GLU A 139 20.08 15.93 9.35
N VAL A 140 20.33 14.89 10.14
CA VAL A 140 19.31 14.27 10.99
C VAL A 140 18.75 15.27 12.01
N ALA A 141 19.61 16.07 12.64
CA ALA A 141 19.19 17.10 13.59
C ALA A 141 18.31 18.19 12.93
N GLU A 142 18.58 18.55 11.68
CA GLU A 142 17.75 19.47 10.90
C GLU A 142 16.39 18.89 10.55
N LEU A 143 16.32 17.64 10.13
CA LEU A 143 15.07 16.93 9.87
C LEU A 143 14.20 16.83 11.13
N LEU A 144 14.79 16.48 12.28
CA LEU A 144 14.09 16.44 13.57
C LEU A 144 13.56 17.82 13.97
N ARG A 145 14.35 18.88 13.75
CA ARG A 145 13.91 20.27 14.02
C ARG A 145 12.74 20.66 13.12
N ALA A 146 12.81 20.36 11.83
CA ALA A 146 11.74 20.65 10.87
C ALA A 146 10.42 19.94 11.24
N GLU A 147 10.49 18.68 11.71
CA GLU A 147 9.32 17.94 12.17
C GLU A 147 8.76 18.47 13.50
N LEU A 148 9.60 18.94 14.43
CA LEU A 148 9.10 19.62 15.63
C LEU A 148 8.38 20.94 15.29
N GLU A 149 8.87 21.66 14.29
CA GLU A 149 8.23 22.87 13.79
C GLU A 149 6.92 22.57 13.07
N SER A 150 6.86 21.52 12.25
CA SER A 150 5.64 21.09 11.56
C SER A 150 4.51 20.76 12.57
N ARG A 151 4.86 20.21 13.73
CA ARG A 151 3.91 19.86 14.80
C ARG A 151 3.31 21.05 15.56
N ARG A 152 3.86 22.26 15.41
CA ARG A 152 3.35 23.48 16.07
C ARG A 152 1.95 23.84 15.57
N LEU A 153 1.13 24.45 16.44
CA LEU A 153 -0.27 24.82 16.17
C LEU A 153 -0.43 25.69 14.91
N ILE A 154 0.46 26.66 14.69
CA ILE A 154 0.43 27.55 13.52
C ILE A 154 0.66 26.75 12.22
N CYS A 155 1.59 25.80 12.23
CA CYS A 155 1.85 24.93 11.09
C CYS A 155 0.66 24.00 10.82
N ARG A 156 0.02 23.44 11.85
CA ARG A 156 -1.23 22.66 11.70
C ARG A 156 -2.33 23.45 11.01
N ILE A 157 -2.50 24.72 11.37
CA ILE A 157 -3.47 25.61 10.70
C ILE A 157 -3.06 25.82 9.24
N ARG A 158 -1.77 26.04 8.95
CA ARG A 158 -1.26 26.13 7.57
C ARG A 158 -1.53 24.86 6.76
N HIS A 159 -1.31 23.68 7.33
CA HIS A 159 -1.62 22.40 6.67
C HIS A 159 -3.11 22.26 6.39
N LEU A 160 -3.97 22.65 7.33
CA LEU A 160 -5.43 22.62 7.15
C LEU A 160 -5.86 23.54 5.99
N VAL A 161 -5.33 24.76 5.94
CA VAL A 161 -5.59 25.71 4.84
C VAL A 161 -5.09 25.14 3.51
N GLY A 162 -3.90 24.52 3.49
CA GLY A 162 -3.37 23.85 2.30
C GLY A 162 -4.25 22.70 1.82
N ARG A 163 -4.71 21.85 2.74
CA ARG A 163 -5.60 20.71 2.47
C ARG A 163 -6.96 21.16 1.92
N ILE A 164 -7.52 22.25 2.48
CA ILE A 164 -8.72 22.90 1.94
C ILE A 164 -8.45 23.44 0.53
N GLY A 165 -7.33 24.15 0.32
CA GLY A 165 -6.98 24.68 -1.00
C GLY A 165 -6.79 23.58 -2.07
N PHE A 166 -6.22 22.44 -1.71
CA PHE A 166 -6.08 21.28 -2.61
C PHE A 166 -7.43 20.65 -2.96
N THR A 167 -8.27 20.40 -1.95
CA THR A 167 -9.62 19.87 -2.20
C THR A 167 -10.43 20.84 -3.03
N CYS A 168 -10.41 22.15 -2.77
CA CYS A 168 -11.05 23.15 -3.60
C CYS A 168 -10.53 23.15 -5.06
N ARG A 169 -9.22 22.99 -5.29
CA ARG A 169 -8.66 22.87 -6.64
C ARG A 169 -9.16 21.62 -7.36
N LEU A 170 -9.16 20.46 -6.69
CA LEU A 170 -9.70 19.22 -7.25
C LEU A 170 -11.19 19.33 -7.57
N LEU A 171 -11.96 20.01 -6.72
CA LEU A 171 -13.39 20.23 -6.94
C LEU A 171 -13.66 21.21 -8.08
N ALA A 172 -12.84 22.25 -8.23
CA ALA A 172 -12.92 23.17 -9.37
C ALA A 172 -12.65 22.46 -10.71
N MET A 173 -11.87 21.38 -10.69
CA MET A 173 -11.57 20.55 -11.85
C MET A 173 -12.62 19.43 -12.09
N PHE A 174 -13.50 19.17 -11.13
CA PHE A 174 -14.47 18.08 -11.20
C PHE A 174 -15.58 18.38 -12.21
N ARG A 175 -15.63 17.61 -13.31
CA ARG A 175 -16.66 17.69 -14.37
C ARG A 175 -17.70 16.56 -14.31
N GLY A 176 -17.99 16.05 -13.12
CA GLY A 176 -18.90 14.91 -12.93
C GLY A 176 -20.25 15.27 -12.30
N PRO A 177 -21.15 14.28 -12.12
CA PRO A 177 -22.45 14.49 -11.50
C PRO A 177 -22.30 14.86 -10.02
N MET A 178 -23.16 15.77 -9.54
CA MET A 178 -23.13 16.28 -8.15
C MET A 178 -23.19 15.18 -7.07
N ARG A 179 -23.79 14.02 -7.37
CA ARG A 179 -23.87 12.87 -6.45
C ARG A 179 -22.50 12.26 -6.11
N ALA A 180 -21.49 12.48 -6.95
CA ALA A 180 -20.13 12.01 -6.73
C ALA A 180 -19.22 13.05 -6.02
N LEU A 181 -19.73 14.26 -5.70
CA LEU A 181 -18.94 15.28 -5.00
C LEU A 181 -18.49 14.82 -3.62
N VAL A 182 -19.41 14.33 -2.79
CA VAL A 182 -19.08 13.91 -1.41
C VAL A 182 -17.99 12.83 -1.38
N PRO A 183 -18.05 11.74 -2.17
CA PRO A 183 -16.95 10.77 -2.21
C PRO A 183 -15.66 11.38 -2.78
N VAL A 184 -15.73 12.24 -3.81
CA VAL A 184 -14.53 12.92 -4.35
C VAL A 184 -13.89 13.85 -3.33
N ILE A 185 -14.66 14.62 -2.55
CA ILE A 185 -14.14 15.45 -1.46
C ILE A 185 -13.44 14.58 -0.43
N LYS A 186 -14.06 13.47 -0.03
CA LYS A 186 -13.49 12.56 0.97
C LYS A 186 -12.19 11.93 0.48
N GLU A 187 -12.13 11.50 -0.76
CA GLU A 187 -10.91 10.91 -1.36
C GLU A 187 -9.84 11.97 -1.63
N ALA A 188 -10.20 13.15 -2.13
CA ALA A 188 -9.29 14.30 -2.27
C ALA A 188 -8.72 14.73 -0.91
N TRP A 189 -9.54 14.70 0.13
CA TRP A 189 -9.11 15.02 1.48
C TRP A 189 -8.08 14.02 1.98
N LYS A 190 -8.30 12.71 1.76
CA LYS A 190 -7.32 11.66 2.10
C LYS A 190 -6.05 11.76 1.25
N GLY A 191 -6.18 12.01 -0.05
CA GLY A 191 -5.08 12.08 -1.00
C GLY A 191 -4.12 13.25 -0.79
N TRP A 192 -4.45 14.26 0.03
CA TRP A 192 -3.56 15.39 0.34
C TRP A 192 -2.18 14.95 0.85
N GLU A 193 -2.15 13.95 1.74
CA GLU A 193 -0.89 13.48 2.34
C GLU A 193 0.02 12.81 1.31
N LEU A 194 -0.59 12.24 0.26
CA LEU A 194 0.06 11.50 -0.83
C LEU A 194 0.13 12.30 -2.13
N ASN A 195 -0.19 13.60 -2.13
CA ASN A 195 -0.31 14.42 -3.34
C ASN A 195 -1.24 13.85 -4.42
N GLY A 196 -2.22 13.03 -4.03
CA GLY A 196 -3.08 12.32 -4.99
C GLY A 196 -2.45 11.07 -5.60
N SER A 197 -1.21 10.71 -5.23
CA SER A 197 -0.52 9.46 -5.61
C SER A 197 -1.06 8.22 -4.89
N ASP A 198 -2.22 8.30 -4.26
CA ASP A 198 -2.94 7.13 -3.77
C ASP A 198 -3.71 6.51 -4.94
N CYS A 199 -2.96 6.17 -5.98
CA CYS A 199 -3.45 5.40 -7.09
C CYS A 199 -3.63 3.98 -6.58
N TYR A 200 -4.89 3.66 -6.24
CA TYR A 200 -5.38 2.30 -6.04
C TYR A 200 -4.61 1.36 -6.96
N ALA A 201 -3.78 0.47 -6.41
CA ALA A 201 -3.23 -0.62 -7.18
C ALA A 201 -4.43 -1.37 -7.77
N ARG A 202 -4.69 -1.15 -9.06
CA ARG A 202 -5.77 -1.83 -9.76
C ARG A 202 -5.22 -3.19 -10.09
N SER A 203 -5.26 -4.08 -9.09
CA SER A 203 -5.01 -5.48 -9.36
C SER A 203 -5.99 -5.90 -10.45
N SER A 204 -5.44 -6.38 -11.56
CA SER A 204 -6.16 -6.77 -12.78
C SER A 204 -6.98 -8.07 -12.60
N GLY A 205 -7.10 -8.54 -11.35
CA GLY A 205 -7.84 -9.72 -10.95
C GLY A 205 -9.35 -9.56 -11.06
N LYS A 206 -10.03 -10.66 -11.38
CA LYS A 206 -11.49 -10.71 -11.48
C LYS A 206 -12.13 -10.51 -10.10
N TYR A 207 -11.56 -11.11 -9.06
CA TYR A 207 -12.04 -10.95 -7.68
C TYR A 207 -11.70 -9.57 -7.14
N ALA A 208 -10.54 -9.00 -7.50
CA ALA A 208 -10.17 -7.64 -7.10
C ALA A 208 -11.14 -6.58 -7.64
N GLU A 209 -11.47 -6.67 -8.93
CA GLU A 209 -12.47 -5.81 -9.56
C GLU A 209 -13.84 -5.97 -8.91
N ALA A 210 -14.26 -7.20 -8.63
CA ALA A 210 -15.53 -7.49 -7.95
C ALA A 210 -15.55 -6.95 -6.51
N MET A 211 -14.46 -7.14 -5.75
CA MET A 211 -14.29 -6.63 -4.40
C MET A 211 -14.36 -5.11 -4.38
N ARG A 212 -13.72 -4.42 -5.34
CA ARG A 212 -13.79 -2.97 -5.45
C ARG A 212 -15.21 -2.48 -5.70
N ARG A 213 -15.92 -3.10 -6.65
CA ARG A 213 -17.34 -2.75 -6.94
C ARG A 213 -18.22 -2.97 -5.72
N PHE A 214 -18.02 -4.08 -5.01
CA PHE A 214 -18.73 -4.38 -3.78
C PHE A 214 -18.45 -3.34 -2.69
N THR A 215 -17.18 -3.04 -2.42
CA THR A 215 -16.77 -2.06 -1.42
C THR A 215 -17.28 -0.65 -1.75
N ASN A 216 -17.25 -0.25 -3.03
CA ASN A 216 -17.78 1.04 -3.47
C ASN A 216 -19.30 1.16 -3.26
N ALA A 217 -20.05 0.08 -3.48
CA ALA A 217 -21.50 0.05 -3.24
C ALA A 217 -21.85 0.18 -1.74
N HIS A 218 -20.96 -0.26 -0.84
CA HIS A 218 -21.19 -0.30 0.61
C HIS A 218 -20.48 0.82 1.38
N GLY A 219 -20.12 1.93 0.72
CA GLY A 219 -19.57 3.12 1.38
C GLY A 219 -18.04 3.14 1.53
N GLY A 220 -17.32 2.33 0.76
CA GLY A 220 -15.86 2.24 0.74
C GLY A 220 -15.32 1.28 1.81
N THR A 221 -14.00 1.32 2.03
CA THR A 221 -13.31 0.45 3.00
C THR A 221 -13.87 0.59 4.42
N ALA A 222 -14.25 1.81 4.84
CA ALA A 222 -14.89 2.03 6.15
C ALA A 222 -16.27 1.35 6.32
N GLY A 223 -16.86 0.86 5.24
CA GLY A 223 -18.14 0.13 5.24
C GLY A 223 -18.04 -1.32 5.70
N ALA A 224 -16.85 -1.95 5.64
CA ALA A 224 -16.75 -3.39 5.89
C ALA A 224 -17.14 -3.79 7.33
N CYS A 225 -16.83 -2.91 8.30
CA CYS A 225 -17.20 -3.13 9.71
C CYS A 225 -18.72 -3.13 9.95
N LYS A 226 -19.53 -2.61 9.01
CA LYS A 226 -20.99 -2.52 9.11
C LYS A 226 -21.71 -3.68 8.40
N LEU A 227 -21.00 -4.48 7.61
CA LEU A 227 -21.58 -5.59 6.84
C LEU A 227 -22.15 -6.66 7.78
N ARG A 228 -23.27 -7.28 7.41
CA ARG A 228 -23.93 -8.36 8.17
C ARG A 228 -24.50 -9.41 7.21
N GLY A 229 -24.69 -10.63 7.70
CA GLY A 229 -25.32 -11.71 6.93
C GLY A 229 -24.59 -12.04 5.63
N ASP A 230 -25.34 -12.17 4.54
CA ASP A 230 -24.81 -12.59 3.24
C ASP A 230 -23.75 -11.64 2.66
N ASP A 231 -23.87 -10.33 2.92
CA ASP A 231 -22.91 -9.33 2.44
C ASP A 231 -21.56 -9.47 3.15
N LEU A 232 -21.56 -9.86 4.43
CA LEU A 232 -20.35 -10.18 5.19
C LEU A 232 -19.64 -11.39 4.57
N ILE A 233 -20.41 -12.45 4.30
CA ILE A 233 -19.91 -13.69 3.68
C ILE A 233 -19.32 -13.40 2.29
N ARG A 234 -20.03 -12.62 1.47
CA ARG A 234 -19.58 -12.22 0.14
C ARG A 234 -18.28 -11.42 0.21
N TYR A 235 -18.17 -10.49 1.15
CA TYR A 235 -16.93 -9.73 1.34
C TYR A 235 -15.76 -10.65 1.71
N ILE A 236 -15.94 -11.55 2.69
CA ILE A 236 -14.90 -12.48 3.13
C ILE A 236 -14.46 -13.38 1.96
N TYR A 237 -15.41 -13.92 1.20
CA TYR A 237 -15.12 -14.73 0.01
C TYR A 237 -14.25 -13.98 -1.00
N LEU A 238 -14.64 -12.75 -1.35
CA LEU A 238 -13.88 -11.92 -2.29
C LEU A 238 -12.49 -11.60 -1.74
N ALA A 239 -12.39 -11.20 -0.47
CA ALA A 239 -11.14 -10.85 0.17
C ALA A 239 -10.13 -12.00 0.20
N VAL A 240 -10.55 -13.20 0.63
CA VAL A 240 -9.66 -14.37 0.66
C VAL A 240 -9.19 -14.73 -0.76
N LYS A 241 -10.03 -14.60 -1.78
CA LYS A 241 -9.62 -14.86 -3.17
C LYS A 241 -8.65 -13.81 -3.72
N VAL A 242 -8.87 -12.53 -3.40
CA VAL A 242 -7.98 -11.43 -3.80
C VAL A 242 -6.60 -11.61 -3.17
N TYR A 243 -6.53 -11.64 -1.84
CA TYR A 243 -5.25 -11.66 -1.13
C TYR A 243 -4.58 -13.03 -1.19
N GLY A 244 -5.34 -14.13 -1.27
CA GLY A 244 -4.77 -15.48 -1.36
C GLY A 244 -4.37 -15.91 -2.78
N LYS A 245 -5.31 -15.85 -3.73
CA LYS A 245 -5.14 -16.48 -5.06
C LYS A 245 -4.68 -15.51 -6.16
N GLU A 246 -5.24 -14.30 -6.21
CA GLU A 246 -4.92 -13.33 -7.25
C GLU A 246 -3.61 -12.56 -6.97
N ASN A 247 -3.30 -12.26 -5.71
CA ASN A 247 -2.09 -11.52 -5.32
C ASN A 247 -0.84 -12.40 -5.09
N ARG A 248 -0.74 -13.57 -5.75
CA ARG A 248 0.47 -14.42 -5.67
C ARG A 248 1.74 -13.70 -6.14
N THR A 249 1.63 -12.70 -7.00
CA THR A 249 2.77 -11.90 -7.49
C THR A 249 3.28 -10.92 -6.44
N GLU A 250 2.41 -10.38 -5.58
CA GLU A 250 2.82 -9.48 -4.48
C GLU A 250 3.59 -10.22 -3.37
N PHE A 251 3.35 -11.52 -3.21
CA PHE A 251 4.08 -12.41 -2.30
C PHE A 251 5.60 -12.43 -2.57
N ASN A 252 6.00 -12.25 -3.83
CA ASN A 252 7.37 -12.49 -4.30
C ASN A 252 8.17 -11.22 -4.59
N HIS A 253 7.62 -10.03 -4.31
CA HIS A 253 8.36 -8.80 -4.52
C HIS A 253 9.39 -8.59 -3.41
N ALA A 254 10.53 -9.28 -3.55
CA ALA A 254 11.81 -8.82 -3.08
C ALA A 254 12.20 -7.53 -3.83
N LYS A 255 11.44 -6.44 -3.62
CA LYS A 255 11.92 -5.10 -3.97
C LYS A 255 13.10 -4.80 -3.05
N ALA A 256 14.16 -4.19 -3.58
CA ALA A 256 15.33 -3.80 -2.79
C ALA A 256 14.94 -2.86 -1.62
N TYR A 257 13.93 -2.02 -1.85
CA TYR A 257 13.35 -1.12 -0.85
C TYR A 257 11.82 -1.20 -0.88
N LYS A 258 11.21 -1.39 0.30
CA LYS A 258 9.75 -1.34 0.48
C LYS A 258 9.35 -0.04 1.15
N SER A 259 8.24 0.54 0.70
CA SER A 259 7.68 1.75 1.30
C SER A 259 6.94 1.41 2.60
N CYS A 260 7.34 2.03 3.71
CA CYS A 260 6.69 1.85 5.01
C CYS A 260 5.20 2.21 4.97
N LEU A 261 4.85 3.22 4.15
CA LEU A 261 3.47 3.64 3.95
C LEU A 261 2.64 2.57 3.23
N GLU A 262 3.19 1.95 2.19
CA GLU A 262 2.53 0.84 1.48
C GLU A 262 2.35 -0.36 2.39
N ILE A 263 3.37 -0.68 3.19
CA ILE A 263 3.32 -1.76 4.19
C ILE A 263 2.22 -1.49 5.22
N GLU A 264 2.18 -0.29 5.83
CA GLU A 264 1.16 0.07 6.82
C GLU A 264 -0.25 0.03 6.20
N LYS A 265 -0.42 0.52 4.97
CA LYS A 265 -1.69 0.44 4.25
C LYS A 265 -2.13 -1.01 4.04
N ARG A 266 -1.24 -1.86 3.54
CA ARG A 266 -1.50 -3.30 3.33
C ARG A 266 -1.83 -4.00 4.64
N TYR A 267 -1.15 -3.64 5.73
CA TYR A 267 -1.47 -4.12 7.07
C TYR A 267 -2.89 -3.73 7.48
N GLN A 268 -3.31 -2.47 7.31
CA GLN A 268 -4.67 -2.06 7.65
C GLN A 268 -5.72 -2.78 6.80
N GLU A 269 -5.46 -2.99 5.51
CA GLU A 269 -6.33 -3.72 4.60
C GLU A 269 -6.49 -5.20 5.01
N LEU A 270 -5.39 -5.91 5.24
CA LEU A 270 -5.43 -7.30 5.70
C LEU A 270 -6.00 -7.42 7.10
N LYS A 271 -5.65 -6.50 8.01
CA LYS A 271 -6.19 -6.48 9.37
C LYS A 271 -7.70 -6.35 9.34
N GLN A 272 -8.22 -5.47 8.49
CA GLN A 272 -9.65 -5.34 8.30
C GLN A 272 -10.30 -6.65 7.82
N VAL A 273 -9.66 -7.37 6.88
CA VAL A 273 -10.16 -8.67 6.41
C VAL A 273 -10.14 -9.70 7.54
N MET A 274 -9.03 -9.79 8.27
CA MET A 274 -8.86 -10.73 9.39
C MET A 274 -9.85 -10.43 10.52
N ASP A 275 -10.02 -9.17 10.92
CA ASP A 275 -11.06 -8.74 11.88
C ASP A 275 -12.47 -9.08 11.36
N THR A 276 -12.69 -9.00 10.05
CA THR A 276 -13.99 -9.35 9.46
C THR A 276 -14.25 -10.87 9.50
N ILE A 277 -13.23 -11.69 9.28
CA ILE A 277 -13.28 -13.15 9.49
C ILE A 277 -13.51 -13.47 10.97
N GLY A 278 -12.89 -12.69 11.87
CA GLY A 278 -13.01 -12.85 13.32
C GLY A 278 -14.44 -12.70 13.85
N ARG A 279 -15.31 -12.03 13.08
CA ARG A 279 -16.74 -11.90 13.39
C ARG A 279 -17.56 -13.16 13.10
N LEU A 280 -17.03 -14.09 12.32
CA LEU A 280 -17.67 -15.39 12.10
C LEU A 280 -17.47 -16.29 13.32
N THR A 281 -18.42 -17.18 13.53
CA THR A 281 -18.23 -18.33 14.41
C THR A 281 -17.33 -19.39 13.75
N PRO A 282 -16.65 -20.26 14.52
CA PRO A 282 -15.88 -21.36 13.96
C PRO A 282 -16.69 -22.26 13.01
N MET A 283 -17.98 -22.44 13.27
CA MET A 283 -18.87 -23.26 12.46
C MET A 283 -19.28 -22.58 11.15
N GLU A 284 -19.47 -21.26 11.15
CA GLU A 284 -19.67 -20.49 9.92
C GLU A 284 -18.41 -20.52 9.06
N LEU A 285 -17.23 -20.33 9.65
CA LEU A 285 -15.96 -20.45 8.93
C LEU A 285 -15.82 -21.83 8.28
N LEU A 286 -16.11 -22.90 9.01
CA LEU A 286 -16.08 -24.28 8.51
C LEU A 286 -17.03 -24.53 7.34
N ARG A 287 -18.21 -23.89 7.36
CA ARG A 287 -19.18 -23.98 6.26
C ARG A 287 -18.70 -23.24 5.01
N LEU A 288 -18.04 -22.09 5.18
CA LEU A 288 -17.53 -21.28 4.07
C LEU A 288 -16.26 -21.87 3.47
N TYR A 289 -15.36 -22.39 4.31
CA TYR A 289 -14.08 -22.96 3.92
C TYR A 289 -13.91 -24.34 4.57
N PRO A 290 -14.44 -25.40 3.95
CA PRO A 290 -14.29 -26.76 4.45
C PRO A 290 -12.81 -27.13 4.63
N VAL A 291 -12.52 -27.93 5.66
CA VAL A 291 -11.18 -28.47 5.92
C VAL A 291 -10.83 -29.51 4.85
N ASP A 292 -9.60 -29.43 4.33
CA ASP A 292 -9.07 -30.38 3.37
C ASP A 292 -8.97 -31.79 4.00
N LYS A 293 -9.44 -32.81 3.27
CA LYS A 293 -9.55 -34.20 3.74
C LYS A 293 -8.23 -34.97 3.56
N GLU A 294 -7.17 -34.42 4.13
CA GLU A 294 -5.89 -35.12 4.24
C GLU A 294 -5.79 -35.80 5.61
N TYR A 295 -5.31 -37.04 5.64
CA TYR A 295 -5.34 -37.90 6.84
C TYR A 295 -3.96 -38.43 7.25
N ASP A 296 -2.92 -38.17 6.45
CA ASP A 296 -1.58 -38.72 6.66
C ASP A 296 -0.69 -37.84 7.55
N GLY A 297 -1.26 -36.86 8.29
CA GLY A 297 -0.49 -35.86 9.03
C GLY A 297 0.48 -36.45 10.05
N LYS A 298 0.02 -37.46 10.79
CA LYS A 298 0.85 -38.19 11.77
C LYS A 298 2.08 -38.86 11.17
N LYS A 299 2.01 -39.28 9.89
CA LYS A 299 3.13 -39.93 9.19
C LYS A 299 4.22 -38.92 8.82
N TRP A 300 3.84 -37.68 8.52
CA TRP A 300 4.72 -36.65 8.00
C TRP A 300 5.01 -35.51 8.99
N GLY A 301 4.45 -35.58 10.20
CA GLY A 301 4.53 -34.49 11.18
C GLY A 301 3.79 -33.23 10.73
N THR A 302 2.81 -33.37 9.83
CA THR A 302 2.00 -32.26 9.31
C THR A 302 0.63 -32.24 9.97
N LYS A 303 0.00 -31.07 9.97
CA LYS A 303 -1.37 -30.90 10.46
C LYS A 303 -2.32 -31.50 9.43
N ASP A 304 -3.26 -32.32 9.89
CA ASP A 304 -4.23 -33.00 9.04
C ASP A 304 -5.68 -32.62 9.41
N TYR A 305 -6.63 -33.22 8.72
CA TYR A 305 -8.06 -33.03 8.98
C TYR A 305 -8.41 -33.25 10.47
N PHE A 306 -7.89 -34.32 11.08
CA PHE A 306 -8.22 -34.64 12.47
C PHE A 306 -7.66 -33.61 13.44
N TYR A 307 -6.43 -33.15 13.19
CA TYR A 307 -5.81 -32.08 13.96
C TYR A 307 -6.63 -30.79 13.91
N THR A 308 -7.02 -30.34 12.72
CA THR A 308 -7.81 -29.11 12.56
C THR A 308 -9.19 -29.24 13.23
N ILE A 309 -9.88 -30.37 13.07
CA ILE A 309 -11.18 -30.59 13.72
C ILE A 309 -11.05 -30.62 15.25
N ASP A 310 -10.00 -31.24 15.79
CA ASP A 310 -9.75 -31.23 17.24
C ASP A 310 -9.52 -29.81 17.76
N ARG A 311 -8.75 -28.99 17.05
CA ARG A 311 -8.54 -27.57 17.38
C ARG A 311 -9.83 -26.77 17.34
N LEU A 312 -10.65 -26.94 16.30
CA LEU A 312 -11.95 -26.26 16.19
C LEU A 312 -12.90 -26.61 17.33
N ARG A 313 -12.90 -27.86 17.82
CA ARG A 313 -13.75 -28.31 18.94
C ARG A 313 -13.41 -27.64 20.27
N ARG A 314 -12.19 -27.14 20.44
CA ARG A 314 -11.76 -26.43 21.65
C ARG A 314 -12.27 -24.99 21.69
N LEU A 315 -12.71 -24.44 20.55
CA LEU A 315 -13.28 -23.11 20.47
C LEU A 315 -14.79 -23.11 20.78
N PRO A 316 -15.31 -22.05 21.41
CA PRO A 316 -16.74 -21.90 21.65
C PRO A 316 -17.50 -21.79 20.32
N ALA A 317 -18.40 -22.75 20.06
CA ALA A 317 -19.10 -22.85 18.77
C ALA A 317 -20.00 -21.64 18.43
N ASP A 318 -20.62 -21.03 19.44
CA ASP A 318 -21.59 -19.94 19.26
C ASP A 318 -21.00 -18.54 19.42
N LYS A 319 -19.68 -18.43 19.61
CA LYS A 319 -18.99 -17.15 19.78
C LYS A 319 -18.19 -16.80 18.53
N PRO A 320 -18.05 -15.49 18.21
CA PRO A 320 -17.13 -15.05 17.18
C PRO A 320 -15.70 -15.48 17.54
N ILE A 321 -14.90 -15.76 16.51
CA ILE A 321 -13.50 -16.20 16.65
C ILE A 321 -12.68 -15.17 17.44
N GLY A 322 -12.85 -13.87 17.15
CA GLY A 322 -12.14 -12.81 17.87
C GLY A 322 -11.64 -11.68 16.95
N ASP A 323 -10.46 -11.17 17.25
CA ASP A 323 -9.77 -10.16 16.43
C ASP A 323 -8.85 -10.79 15.37
N ALA A 324 -8.16 -9.96 14.58
CA ALA A 324 -7.24 -10.41 13.55
C ALA A 324 -6.16 -11.40 14.03
N GLN A 325 -5.67 -11.26 15.26
CA GLN A 325 -4.64 -12.14 15.80
C GLN A 325 -5.23 -13.48 16.25
N ASP A 326 -6.41 -13.48 16.85
CA ASP A 326 -7.13 -14.72 17.19
C ASP A 326 -7.44 -15.54 15.93
N VAL A 327 -7.82 -14.85 14.86
CA VAL A 327 -8.01 -15.48 13.54
C VAL A 327 -6.70 -16.05 13.01
N ALA A 328 -5.59 -15.32 13.08
CA ALA A 328 -4.29 -15.81 12.62
C ALA A 328 -3.86 -17.07 13.38
N VAL A 329 -4.04 -17.11 14.70
CA VAL A 329 -3.79 -18.30 15.54
C VAL A 329 -4.65 -19.49 15.09
N LEU A 330 -5.94 -19.27 14.81
CA LEU A 330 -6.82 -20.33 14.30
C LEU A 330 -6.37 -20.80 12.91
N LEU A 331 -6.11 -19.87 11.98
CA LEU A 331 -5.74 -20.19 10.60
C LEU A 331 -4.41 -20.94 10.53
N TRP A 332 -3.48 -20.70 11.46
CA TRP A 332 -2.23 -21.45 11.55
C TRP A 332 -2.47 -22.96 11.67
N ASP A 333 -3.51 -23.37 12.38
CA ASP A 333 -3.90 -24.77 12.59
C ASP A 333 -4.97 -25.27 11.61
N TYR A 334 -5.44 -24.41 10.71
CA TYR A 334 -6.56 -24.70 9.81
C TYR A 334 -6.09 -25.20 8.44
N GLN A 335 -6.41 -26.45 8.10
CA GLN A 335 -6.06 -27.01 6.78
C GLN A 335 -7.08 -26.59 5.71
N ASN A 336 -6.80 -25.47 5.04
CA ASN A 336 -7.47 -25.04 3.81
C ASN A 336 -6.53 -24.15 3.00
N TRP A 337 -6.24 -24.50 1.75
CA TRP A 337 -5.28 -23.77 0.92
C TRP A 337 -5.59 -22.28 0.73
N ASP A 338 -6.87 -21.90 0.55
CA ASP A 338 -7.24 -20.50 0.35
C ASP A 338 -6.95 -19.66 1.62
N LEU A 339 -7.29 -20.20 2.79
CA LEU A 339 -7.02 -19.56 4.07
C LEU A 339 -5.53 -19.59 4.44
N ALA A 340 -4.81 -20.64 4.08
CA ALA A 340 -3.37 -20.73 4.28
C ALA A 340 -2.62 -19.64 3.49
N PHE A 341 -3.01 -19.37 2.24
CA PHE A 341 -2.42 -18.26 1.48
C PHE A 341 -2.76 -16.90 2.09
N LEU A 342 -3.96 -16.71 2.63
CA LEU A 342 -4.31 -15.48 3.34
C LEU A 342 -3.45 -15.29 4.61
N LEU A 343 -3.28 -16.34 5.41
CA LEU A 343 -2.43 -16.31 6.60
C LEU A 343 -0.98 -15.99 6.24
N LEU A 344 -0.46 -16.58 5.16
CA LEU A 344 0.88 -16.30 4.69
C LEU A 344 1.06 -14.83 4.29
N GLN A 345 0.04 -14.21 3.68
CA GLN A 345 0.06 -12.75 3.42
C GLN A 345 0.06 -11.94 4.70
N TRP A 346 -0.72 -12.36 5.70
CA TRP A 346 -0.75 -11.72 7.01
C TRP A 346 0.64 -11.73 7.65
N GLU A 347 1.28 -12.91 7.73
CA GLU A 347 2.61 -13.07 8.31
C GLU A 347 3.70 -12.27 7.58
N ASN A 348 3.67 -12.27 6.25
CA ASN A 348 4.60 -11.46 5.46
C ASN A 348 4.50 -9.97 5.81
N VAL A 349 3.28 -9.47 5.99
CA VAL A 349 3.07 -8.05 6.31
C VAL A 349 3.47 -7.74 7.74
N LEU A 350 3.25 -8.66 8.69
CA LEU A 350 3.78 -8.51 10.04
C LEU A 350 5.32 -8.49 10.05
N GLY A 351 5.95 -9.37 9.27
CA GLY A 351 7.41 -9.38 9.09
C GLY A 351 7.92 -8.09 8.44
N ASP A 352 7.24 -7.60 7.41
CA ASP A 352 7.59 -6.34 6.75
C ASP A 352 7.44 -5.13 7.70
N LEU A 353 6.39 -5.08 8.52
CA LEU A 353 6.23 -4.06 9.55
C LEU A 353 7.35 -4.10 10.58
N HIS A 354 7.74 -5.30 11.01
CA HIS A 354 8.83 -5.47 11.96
C HIS A 354 10.17 -5.00 11.37
N VAL A 355 10.50 -5.47 10.16
CA VAL A 355 11.81 -5.23 9.53
C VAL A 355 11.96 -3.79 9.00
N TYR A 356 10.95 -3.28 8.28
CA TYR A 356 11.07 -1.99 7.59
C TYR A 356 10.48 -0.82 8.38
N CYS A 357 9.35 -1.04 9.07
CA CYS A 357 8.69 0.02 9.84
C CYS A 357 9.17 0.10 11.30
N ASN A 358 9.99 -0.86 11.75
CA ASN A 358 10.42 -1.01 13.15
C ASN A 358 9.23 -1.11 14.13
N GLU A 359 8.16 -1.79 13.70
CA GLU A 359 6.94 -2.00 14.48
C GLU A 359 6.80 -3.49 14.85
N PRO A 360 7.51 -4.00 15.88
CA PRO A 360 7.46 -5.41 16.28
C PRO A 360 6.12 -5.83 16.91
N GLY A 361 5.39 -4.89 17.49
CA GLY A 361 4.23 -5.16 18.37
C GLY A 361 3.22 -6.17 17.80
N PRO A 362 2.73 -6.01 16.56
CA PRO A 362 1.80 -6.96 15.96
C PRO A 362 2.34 -8.38 15.79
N GLN A 363 3.63 -8.54 15.48
CA GLN A 363 4.28 -9.85 15.31
C GLN A 363 4.54 -10.51 16.68
N ASP A 364 5.03 -9.74 17.65
CA ASP A 364 5.27 -10.23 19.01
C ASP A 364 3.96 -10.68 19.67
N GLU A 365 2.88 -9.90 19.47
CA GLU A 365 1.55 -10.24 19.95
C GLU A 365 1.04 -11.57 19.37
N LEU A 366 1.20 -11.77 18.06
CA LEU A 366 0.84 -13.03 17.41
C LEU A 366 1.61 -14.20 18.02
N HIS A 367 2.94 -14.06 18.13
CA HIS A 367 3.81 -15.10 18.70
C HIS A 367 3.43 -15.46 20.13
N ASP A 368 3.16 -14.46 20.97
CA ASP A 368 2.75 -14.67 22.35
C ASP A 368 1.38 -15.35 22.46
N ARG A 369 0.44 -15.05 21.56
CA ARG A 369 -0.85 -15.75 21.50
C ARG A 369 -0.70 -17.19 21.01
N MET A 370 0.15 -17.43 20.00
CA MET A 370 0.44 -18.77 19.51
C MET A 370 1.04 -19.66 20.61
N LYS A 371 1.98 -19.15 21.41
CA LYS A 371 2.54 -19.88 22.57
C LYS A 371 1.49 -20.26 23.62
N LYS A 372 0.47 -19.42 23.83
CA LYS A 372 -0.62 -19.69 24.78
C LYS A 372 -1.66 -20.68 24.24
N ALA A 373 -1.71 -20.86 22.91
CA ALA A 373 -2.66 -21.74 22.24
C ALA A 373 -2.15 -23.18 22.06
N VAL A 374 -0.84 -23.39 22.15
CA VAL A 374 -0.20 -24.71 22.28
C VAL A 374 -0.45 -25.27 23.67
#